data_AF-A0A318HQH9-F1
#
_entry.id   AF-A0A318HQH9-F1
#
_cell.length_a   1.000
_cell.length_b   1.000
_cell.length_c   1.000
_cell.angle_alpha   90.00
_cell.angle_beta   90.00
_cell.angle_gamma   90.00
#
_symmetry.space_group_name_H-M   'P 1'
#
loop_
_entity.id
_entity.type
_entity.pdbx_description
1 polymer ?
#
loop_
_entity_poly.entity_id
_entity_poly.type
_entity_poly.pdbx_seq_one_letter_code
_entity_poly.pdbx_strand_id
1 'polypeptide(L)'
;MLSFAFCLIGRAEWYSPHQLNSMKRFFTSLFVALAACTAFAKSYTGKLVVMVNGETLSNKTASIDVDQQGDGTYKLSLANFSMNIGGQEVNVGTINIPATPYTVGNVRLLQANSPVPINGLGNVPINLIAQETAEKLNANIAIDFGGMTIKVLFGEGFQVPNSDFEVFGDSKEPKRWHSFQTVTGSFANSAQDESAVSSTETRPGSKGKSSVLIKSRKIDFFFFNIIANGTLTTGRLNAGSSNASNAKNHSFLDLANNDKDTNGDPFYTELIGRPDTLTFWVKFKQGVATPKAPYASANAVITDGTRYQLPEDKTYTNKVAEASTNQIADTKGTWYRYSIPFGYGADNALEPKAILVTFSTNAKPGEGSGSDELYVDDMELIYNFGIQGILIKDKLLPNFNQDVTEYNYSLANITADDIKVPTLGQGMKVAKKVENGKATILVVSCDLSQYRIYTINITTGINNLPSVENNKEAEIYTLDGVRVNNTNRKGVYIIKDAQGKTRKVVKN
;
A
#
# COMPACT_ATOMS: atom_id res chain seq x y z
N MET A 1 -40.40 6.96 -3.53
CA MET A 1 -41.87 6.80 -3.61
C MET A 1 -42.38 6.45 -2.22
N LEU A 2 -43.34 7.24 -1.71
CA LEU A 2 -44.13 7.12 -0.46
C LEU A 2 -43.34 6.97 0.86
N SER A 3 -43.19 8.02 1.68
CA SER A 3 -44.16 8.69 2.57
C SER A 3 -44.50 7.87 3.82
N PHE A 4 -44.09 8.35 5.00
CA PHE A 4 -44.96 8.47 6.18
C PHE A 4 -44.26 9.35 7.24
N ALA A 5 -44.87 10.51 7.49
CA ALA A 5 -44.60 11.37 8.64
C ALA A 5 -45.61 11.02 9.74
N PHE A 6 -45.17 10.98 11.00
CA PHE A 6 -46.06 11.14 12.15
C PHE A 6 -45.45 12.13 13.14
N CYS A 7 -46.20 13.20 13.34
CA CYS A 7 -46.01 14.25 14.32
C CYS A 7 -46.61 13.78 15.65
N LEU A 8 -45.91 13.90 16.77
CA LEU A 8 -46.51 13.80 18.10
C LEU A 8 -46.31 15.12 18.85
N ILE A 9 -47.42 15.83 19.03
CA ILE A 9 -47.59 16.95 19.96
C ILE A 9 -47.90 16.36 21.33
N GLY A 10 -47.26 16.89 22.37
CA GLY A 10 -47.33 16.37 23.73
C GLY A 10 -48.59 16.75 24.51
N ARG A 11 -48.64 16.24 25.75
CA ARG A 11 -49.15 16.94 26.94
C ARG A 11 -48.76 16.14 28.19
N ALA A 12 -48.22 16.85 29.16
CA ALA A 12 -47.97 16.39 30.51
C ALA A 12 -49.14 16.81 31.40
N GLU A 13 -49.57 15.95 32.33
CA GLU A 13 -50.37 16.31 33.50
C GLU A 13 -50.19 15.23 34.59
N TRP A 14 -50.12 15.66 35.86
CA TRP A 14 -49.72 14.91 37.06
C TRP A 14 -50.89 14.72 38.05
N TYR A 15 -50.69 13.83 39.05
CA TYR A 15 -51.44 13.50 40.31
C TYR A 15 -52.31 12.22 40.26
N SER A 16 -52.40 11.29 41.25
CA SER A 16 -51.91 11.14 42.65
C SER A 16 -52.04 9.63 43.07
N PRO A 17 -51.49 9.14 44.21
CA PRO A 17 -51.33 7.70 44.52
C PRO A 17 -52.31 7.14 45.58
N HIS A 18 -52.77 5.87 45.42
CA HIS A 18 -52.78 4.81 46.45
C HIS A 18 -53.71 3.61 46.08
N GLN A 19 -53.19 2.40 46.35
CA GLN A 19 -53.88 1.11 46.59
C GLN A 19 -54.33 0.26 45.38
N LEU A 20 -53.61 -0.83 45.10
CA LEU A 20 -53.96 -2.17 45.62
C LEU A 20 -52.86 -3.19 45.28
N ASN A 21 -52.57 -4.06 46.24
CA ASN A 21 -51.55 -5.10 46.19
C ASN A 21 -52.20 -6.47 45.87
N SER A 22 -51.41 -7.41 45.36
CA SER A 22 -51.70 -8.85 45.09
C SER A 22 -52.48 -9.12 43.77
N MET A 23 -51.93 -9.78 42.75
CA MET A 23 -51.52 -11.19 42.81
C MET A 23 -50.81 -11.62 41.50
N LYS A 24 -49.64 -12.25 41.66
CA LYS A 24 -49.02 -13.32 40.85
C LYS A 24 -48.96 -13.18 39.31
N ARG A 25 -47.72 -12.92 38.86
CA ARG A 25 -46.99 -13.59 37.76
C ARG A 25 -47.73 -13.69 36.43
N PHE A 26 -47.29 -12.94 35.42
CA PHE A 26 -46.76 -13.47 34.15
C PHE A 26 -46.45 -12.29 33.20
N PHE A 27 -45.33 -12.39 32.48
CA PHE A 27 -44.88 -11.54 31.37
C PHE A 27 -44.34 -10.13 31.69
N THR A 28 -43.02 -10.04 31.89
CA THR A 28 -42.23 -8.91 31.38
C THR A 28 -40.85 -9.42 30.92
N SER A 29 -40.85 -10.21 29.85
CA SER A 29 -39.66 -10.38 29.02
C SER A 29 -39.47 -9.10 28.21
N LEU A 30 -38.61 -8.22 28.69
CA LEU A 30 -38.11 -7.09 27.94
C LEU A 30 -37.36 -7.63 26.72
N PHE A 31 -37.99 -7.57 25.54
CA PHE A 31 -37.29 -7.72 24.27
C PHE A 31 -36.28 -6.58 24.16
N VAL A 32 -35.03 -6.82 24.58
CA VAL A 32 -33.90 -6.13 23.98
C VAL A 32 -33.81 -6.69 22.56
N ALA A 33 -34.48 -6.03 21.62
CA ALA A 33 -34.15 -6.18 20.22
C ALA A 33 -32.71 -5.68 20.06
N LEU A 34 -31.76 -6.59 20.23
CA LEU A 34 -30.41 -6.42 19.73
C LEU A 34 -30.59 -6.26 18.22
N ALA A 35 -30.58 -5.02 17.75
CA ALA A 35 -30.47 -4.75 16.32
C ALA A 35 -29.11 -5.32 15.91
N ALA A 36 -29.11 -6.59 15.50
CA ALA A 36 -28.02 -7.13 14.73
C ALA A 36 -27.96 -6.26 13.48
N CYS A 37 -27.02 -5.31 13.45
CA CYS A 37 -26.60 -4.70 12.21
C CYS A 37 -26.07 -5.85 11.36
N THR A 38 -26.92 -6.45 10.54
CA THR A 38 -26.49 -7.28 9.43
C THR A 38 -25.85 -6.29 8.47
N ALA A 39 -24.57 -6.00 8.69
CA ALA A 39 -23.76 -5.32 7.69
C ALA A 39 -23.77 -6.22 6.47
N PHE A 40 -24.40 -5.77 5.38
CA PHE A 40 -24.35 -6.52 4.12
C PHE A 40 -22.89 -6.57 3.65
N ALA A 41 -22.49 -7.73 3.12
CA ALA A 41 -21.20 -7.88 2.46
C ALA A 41 -21.06 -6.79 1.39
N LYS A 42 -19.93 -6.08 1.41
CA LYS A 42 -19.62 -5.08 0.41
C LYS A 42 -18.77 -5.69 -0.68
N SER A 43 -19.23 -5.58 -1.92
CA SER A 43 -18.52 -6.08 -3.09
C SER A 43 -17.58 -5.02 -3.67
N TYR A 44 -16.35 -5.43 -3.97
CA TYR A 44 -15.35 -4.64 -4.66
C TYR A 44 -15.00 -5.31 -5.98
N THR A 45 -15.15 -4.60 -7.09
CA THR A 45 -14.75 -5.07 -8.41
C THR A 45 -13.46 -4.40 -8.82
N GLY A 46 -12.48 -5.20 -9.26
CA GLY A 46 -11.16 -4.71 -9.60
C GLY A 46 -10.33 -5.73 -10.36
N LYS A 47 -9.13 -5.33 -10.74
CA LYS A 47 -8.16 -6.21 -11.37
C LYS A 47 -7.66 -7.25 -10.37
N LEU A 48 -7.54 -8.48 -10.83
CA LEU A 48 -7.02 -9.63 -10.12
C LEU A 48 -5.91 -10.28 -10.95
N VAL A 49 -4.71 -10.31 -10.37
CA VAL A 49 -3.52 -10.90 -10.99
C VAL A 49 -3.13 -12.14 -10.19
N VAL A 50 -2.97 -13.27 -10.88
CA VAL A 50 -2.52 -14.53 -10.29
C VAL A 50 -1.12 -14.83 -10.78
N MET A 51 -0.19 -15.00 -9.84
CA MET A 51 1.20 -15.36 -10.11
C MET A 51 1.56 -16.67 -9.42
N VAL A 52 2.41 -17.46 -10.07
CA VAL A 52 3.02 -18.65 -9.48
C VAL A 52 4.52 -18.56 -9.69
N ASN A 53 5.31 -18.68 -8.62
CA ASN A 53 6.78 -18.57 -8.68
C ASN A 53 7.30 -17.29 -9.38
N GLY A 54 6.52 -16.21 -9.32
CA GLY A 54 6.84 -14.91 -9.91
C GLY A 54 6.45 -14.76 -11.39
N GLU A 55 5.80 -15.75 -12.01
CA GLU A 55 5.26 -15.65 -13.37
C GLU A 55 3.77 -15.35 -13.33
N THR A 56 3.32 -14.39 -14.14
CA THR A 56 1.89 -14.04 -14.25
C THR A 56 1.16 -15.07 -15.11
N LEU A 57 0.19 -15.77 -14.53
CA LEU A 57 -0.61 -16.78 -15.22
C LEU A 57 -2.01 -16.28 -15.60
N SER A 58 -2.53 -15.31 -14.86
CA SER A 58 -3.84 -14.72 -15.12
C SER A 58 -3.87 -13.26 -14.72
N ASN A 59 -4.57 -12.46 -15.51
CA ASN A 59 -4.80 -11.04 -15.27
C ASN A 59 -6.20 -10.71 -15.80
N LYS A 60 -7.17 -10.59 -14.88
CA LYS A 60 -8.60 -10.43 -15.21
C LYS A 60 -9.29 -9.48 -14.25
N THR A 61 -10.50 -9.05 -14.58
CA THR A 61 -11.38 -8.38 -13.62
C THR A 61 -12.12 -9.42 -12.78
N ALA A 62 -12.20 -9.21 -11.47
CA ALA A 62 -12.92 -10.06 -10.53
C ALA A 62 -13.59 -9.21 -9.45
N SER A 63 -14.45 -9.84 -8.64
CA SER A 63 -15.06 -9.22 -7.46
C SER A 63 -14.65 -9.96 -6.20
N ILE A 64 -14.40 -9.20 -5.14
CA ILE A 64 -14.17 -9.69 -3.79
C ILE A 64 -15.21 -9.07 -2.86
N ASP A 65 -15.88 -9.92 -2.09
CA ASP A 65 -16.84 -9.47 -1.09
C ASP A 65 -16.18 -9.43 0.29
N VAL A 66 -16.42 -8.35 1.04
CA VAL A 66 -15.96 -8.18 2.42
C VAL A 66 -17.16 -8.07 3.33
N ASP A 67 -17.27 -9.03 4.25
CA ASP A 67 -18.44 -9.23 5.10
C ASP A 67 -18.06 -9.18 6.58
N GLN A 68 -18.67 -8.29 7.36
CA GLN A 68 -18.43 -8.22 8.80
C GLN A 68 -19.25 -9.30 9.52
N GLN A 69 -18.58 -10.11 10.31
CA GLN A 69 -19.20 -11.20 11.06
C GLN A 69 -19.71 -10.68 12.42
N GLY A 70 -20.64 -11.41 13.04
CA GLY A 70 -21.28 -11.02 14.30
C GLY A 70 -20.34 -10.94 15.51
N ASP A 71 -19.15 -11.54 15.43
CA ASP A 71 -18.10 -11.50 16.45
C ASP A 71 -17.10 -10.34 16.25
N GLY A 72 -17.32 -9.51 15.23
CA GLY A 72 -16.45 -8.40 14.87
C GLY A 72 -15.28 -8.77 13.95
N THR A 73 -15.11 -10.05 13.59
CA THR A 73 -14.17 -10.48 12.53
C THR A 73 -14.75 -10.18 11.15
N TYR A 74 -13.94 -10.39 10.11
CA TYR A 74 -14.35 -10.20 8.72
C TYR A 74 -14.16 -11.48 7.93
N LYS A 75 -14.95 -11.64 6.87
CA LYS A 75 -14.78 -12.68 5.87
C LYS A 75 -14.54 -12.00 4.53
N LEU A 76 -13.42 -12.32 3.91
CA LEU A 76 -13.09 -11.90 2.55
C LEU A 76 -13.37 -13.09 1.62
N SER A 77 -14.28 -12.90 0.68
CA SER A 77 -14.74 -13.95 -0.24
C SER A 77 -14.23 -13.69 -1.65
N LEU A 78 -13.31 -14.53 -2.12
CA LEU A 78 -12.84 -14.56 -3.49
C LEU A 78 -13.72 -15.53 -4.29
N ALA A 79 -14.70 -14.99 -5.02
CA ALA A 79 -15.71 -15.79 -5.71
C ALA A 79 -15.16 -16.44 -6.99
N ASN A 80 -15.56 -17.70 -7.24
CA ASN A 80 -15.30 -18.44 -8.48
C ASN A 80 -13.82 -18.40 -8.91
N PHE A 81 -12.90 -18.60 -7.96
CA PHE A 81 -11.48 -18.59 -8.24
C PHE A 81 -11.11 -19.76 -9.15
N SER A 82 -10.30 -19.47 -10.17
CA SER A 82 -9.78 -20.46 -11.10
C SER A 82 -8.30 -20.22 -11.33
N MET A 83 -7.56 -21.29 -11.56
CA MET A 83 -6.12 -21.27 -11.82
C MET A 83 -5.81 -22.00 -13.12
N ASN A 84 -4.87 -21.50 -13.91
CA ASN A 84 -4.35 -22.24 -15.05
C ASN A 84 -3.09 -22.99 -14.61
N ILE A 85 -3.12 -24.32 -14.62
CA ILE A 85 -1.97 -25.17 -14.29
C ILE A 85 -1.67 -26.03 -15.51
N GLY A 86 -0.49 -25.86 -16.11
CA GLY A 86 -0.06 -26.66 -17.26
C GLY A 86 -0.97 -26.54 -18.50
N GLY A 87 -1.67 -25.41 -18.66
CA GLY A 87 -2.61 -25.18 -19.78
C GLY A 87 -4.05 -25.62 -19.50
N GLN A 88 -4.34 -26.19 -18.33
CA GLN A 88 -5.70 -26.56 -17.91
C GLN A 88 -6.23 -25.61 -16.84
N GLU A 89 -7.47 -25.14 -17.01
CA GLU A 89 -8.15 -24.35 -16.01
C GLU A 89 -8.73 -25.25 -14.90
N VAL A 90 -8.21 -25.09 -13.69
CA VAL A 90 -8.68 -25.74 -12.47
C VAL A 90 -9.60 -24.76 -11.75
N ASN A 91 -10.88 -25.11 -11.65
CA ASN A 91 -11.86 -24.33 -10.89
C ASN A 91 -11.77 -24.69 -9.40
N VAL A 92 -11.39 -23.71 -8.58
CA VAL A 92 -11.25 -23.83 -7.12
C VAL A 92 -12.57 -23.49 -6.40
N GLY A 93 -13.44 -22.72 -7.06
CA GLY A 93 -14.66 -22.20 -6.48
C GLY A 93 -14.43 -20.99 -5.57
N THR A 94 -15.37 -20.72 -4.67
CA THR A 94 -15.28 -19.57 -3.76
C THR A 94 -14.37 -19.88 -2.57
N ILE A 95 -13.37 -19.03 -2.35
CA ILE A 95 -12.48 -19.10 -1.18
C ILE A 95 -12.96 -18.06 -0.17
N ASN A 96 -13.33 -18.52 1.03
CA ASN A 96 -13.77 -17.67 2.14
C ASN A 96 -12.66 -17.57 3.17
N ILE A 97 -12.06 -16.39 3.32
CA ILE A 97 -10.91 -16.16 4.19
C ILE A 97 -11.38 -15.39 5.42
N PRO A 98 -11.42 -16.01 6.62
CA PRO A 98 -11.61 -15.28 7.86
C PRO A 98 -10.42 -14.36 8.11
N ALA A 99 -10.68 -13.11 8.49
CA ALA A 99 -9.67 -12.08 8.66
C ALA A 99 -9.90 -11.26 9.93
N THR A 100 -8.80 -10.95 10.60
CA THR A 100 -8.76 -10.05 11.76
C THR A 100 -8.67 -8.60 11.28
N PRO A 101 -9.60 -7.71 11.70
CA PRO A 101 -9.55 -6.32 11.31
C PRO A 101 -8.63 -5.48 12.20
N TYR A 102 -8.01 -4.48 11.59
CA TYR A 102 -7.26 -3.43 12.27
C TYR A 102 -7.58 -2.08 11.63
N THR A 103 -7.75 -1.02 12.43
CA THR A 103 -8.08 0.32 11.91
C THR A 103 -6.87 1.24 11.97
N VAL A 104 -6.59 1.95 10.89
CA VAL A 104 -5.54 2.97 10.77
C VAL A 104 -6.14 4.20 10.08
N GLY A 105 -6.56 5.19 10.86
CA GLY A 105 -7.30 6.34 10.33
C GLY A 105 -8.56 5.89 9.58
N ASN A 106 -8.69 6.30 8.32
CA ASN A 106 -9.83 5.95 7.45
C ASN A 106 -9.67 4.61 6.72
N VAL A 107 -8.61 3.86 7.02
CA VAL A 107 -8.27 2.58 6.39
C VAL A 107 -8.56 1.44 7.35
N ARG A 108 -9.15 0.37 6.82
CA ARG A 108 -9.24 -0.93 7.51
C ARG A 108 -8.24 -1.90 6.88
N LEU A 109 -7.38 -2.47 7.71
CA LEU A 109 -6.53 -3.59 7.33
C LEU A 109 -7.22 -4.89 7.73
N LEU A 110 -7.20 -5.88 6.85
CA LEU A 110 -7.69 -7.23 7.11
C LEU A 110 -6.52 -8.19 7.00
N GLN A 111 -6.21 -8.90 8.07
CA GLN A 111 -5.07 -9.81 8.13
C GLN A 111 -5.54 -11.24 8.43
N ALA A 112 -5.00 -12.22 7.71
CA ALA A 112 -5.16 -13.63 8.03
C ALA A 112 -3.84 -14.39 7.84
N ASN A 113 -3.61 -15.38 8.69
CA ASN A 113 -2.51 -16.34 8.56
C ASN A 113 -2.95 -17.66 9.16
N SER A 114 -3.78 -18.37 8.43
CA SER A 114 -4.42 -19.59 8.93
C SER A 114 -4.84 -20.49 7.77
N PRO A 115 -4.91 -21.82 7.99
CA PRO A 115 -5.50 -22.72 7.01
C PRO A 115 -6.98 -22.38 6.76
N VAL A 116 -7.37 -22.35 5.49
CA VAL A 116 -8.75 -22.13 5.04
C VAL A 116 -9.26 -23.42 4.38
N PRO A 117 -10.44 -23.93 4.77
CA PRO A 117 -11.03 -25.09 4.12
C PRO A 117 -11.48 -24.72 2.71
N ILE A 118 -10.93 -25.40 1.70
CA ILE A 118 -11.29 -25.28 0.30
C ILE A 118 -11.85 -26.61 -0.18
N ASN A 119 -13.01 -26.57 -0.83
CA ASN A 119 -13.68 -27.77 -1.32
C ASN A 119 -12.76 -28.53 -2.31
N GLY A 120 -12.60 -29.83 -2.10
CA GLY A 120 -11.71 -30.68 -2.90
C GLY A 120 -10.21 -30.56 -2.61
N LEU A 121 -9.76 -29.56 -1.83
CA LEU A 121 -8.35 -29.36 -1.49
C LEU A 121 -8.05 -29.49 0.02
N GLY A 122 -9.08 -29.52 0.87
CA GLY A 122 -8.93 -29.58 2.32
C GLY A 122 -8.48 -28.25 2.91
N ASN A 123 -7.72 -28.29 3.99
CA ASN A 123 -7.22 -27.08 4.66
C ASN A 123 -5.97 -26.55 3.95
N VAL A 124 -6.10 -25.41 3.29
CA VAL A 124 -5.03 -24.78 2.52
C VAL A 124 -4.48 -23.58 3.30
N PRO A 125 -3.18 -23.53 3.63
CA PRO A 125 -2.59 -22.35 4.26
C PRO A 125 -2.78 -21.10 3.40
N ILE A 126 -3.39 -20.07 3.99
CA ILE A 126 -3.57 -18.77 3.35
C ILE A 126 -2.96 -17.69 4.22
N ASN A 127 -2.19 -16.83 3.57
CA ASN A 127 -1.69 -15.59 4.14
C ASN A 127 -2.33 -14.41 3.40
N LEU A 128 -3.04 -13.56 4.13
CA LEU A 128 -3.78 -12.41 3.59
C LEU A 128 -3.33 -11.15 4.31
N ILE A 129 -3.08 -10.12 3.51
CA ILE A 129 -3.19 -8.73 3.96
C ILE A 129 -3.98 -7.93 2.92
N ALA A 130 -5.06 -7.30 3.37
CA ALA A 130 -5.84 -6.39 2.56
C ALA A 130 -5.96 -5.02 3.20
N GLN A 131 -6.07 -4.02 2.34
CA GLN A 131 -6.37 -2.65 2.67
C GLN A 131 -7.71 -2.28 2.06
N GLU A 132 -8.64 -1.88 2.92
CA GLU A 132 -9.97 -1.50 2.55
C GLU A 132 -10.25 -0.05 2.94
N THR A 133 -10.90 0.66 2.02
CA THR A 133 -11.42 2.02 2.21
C THR A 133 -12.91 2.03 1.90
N ALA A 134 -13.54 3.20 2.02
CA ALA A 134 -14.94 3.38 1.62
C ALA A 134 -15.19 3.10 0.13
N GLU A 135 -14.16 3.08 -0.74
CA GLU A 135 -14.35 2.95 -2.20
C GLU A 135 -13.55 1.80 -2.81
N LYS A 136 -12.35 1.54 -2.32
CA LYS A 136 -11.40 0.59 -2.91
C LYS A 136 -10.98 -0.50 -1.92
N LEU A 137 -10.71 -1.68 -2.46
CA LEU A 137 -10.05 -2.79 -1.79
C LEU A 137 -8.78 -3.14 -2.58
N ASN A 138 -7.65 -3.22 -1.88
CA ASN A 138 -6.43 -3.81 -2.38
C ASN A 138 -6.08 -5.01 -1.51
N ALA A 139 -5.68 -6.13 -2.09
CA ALA A 139 -5.33 -7.31 -1.32
C ALA A 139 -4.13 -8.03 -1.92
N ASN A 140 -3.32 -8.62 -1.04
CA ASN A 140 -2.30 -9.57 -1.38
C ASN A 140 -2.58 -10.87 -0.62
N ILE A 141 -2.82 -11.93 -1.39
CA ILE A 141 -3.20 -13.25 -0.88
C ILE A 141 -2.15 -14.23 -1.37
N ALA A 142 -1.44 -14.88 -0.44
CA ALA A 142 -0.62 -16.04 -0.75
C ALA A 142 -1.42 -17.30 -0.37
N ILE A 143 -1.52 -18.23 -1.31
CA ILE A 143 -2.18 -19.52 -1.17
C ILE A 143 -1.11 -20.58 -1.36
N ASP A 144 -0.75 -21.29 -0.29
CA ASP A 144 0.29 -22.31 -0.34
C ASP A 144 -0.32 -23.69 -0.54
N PHE A 145 0.00 -24.32 -1.67
CA PHE A 145 -0.55 -25.63 -2.03
C PHE A 145 0.46 -26.48 -2.76
N GLY A 146 0.66 -27.73 -2.32
CA GLY A 146 1.52 -28.71 -2.99
C GLY A 146 2.98 -28.27 -3.13
N GLY A 147 3.51 -27.47 -2.18
CA GLY A 147 4.87 -26.92 -2.23
C GLY A 147 5.05 -25.71 -3.14
N MET A 148 3.95 -25.18 -3.71
CA MET A 148 3.94 -23.95 -4.51
C MET A 148 3.20 -22.84 -3.77
N THR A 149 3.68 -21.60 -3.91
CA THR A 149 2.98 -20.41 -3.44
C THR A 149 2.33 -19.71 -4.64
N ILE A 150 0.99 -19.65 -4.62
CA ILE A 150 0.21 -18.87 -5.57
C ILE A 150 -0.03 -17.49 -4.94
N LYS A 151 0.42 -16.43 -5.60
CA LYS A 151 0.20 -15.05 -5.18
C LYS A 151 -0.95 -14.44 -5.97
N VAL A 152 -2.00 -14.02 -5.29
CA VAL A 152 -3.16 -13.32 -5.86
C VAL A 152 -3.14 -11.88 -5.39
N LEU A 153 -2.96 -10.95 -6.34
CA LEU A 153 -3.04 -9.52 -6.11
C LEU A 153 -4.40 -9.01 -6.58
N PHE A 154 -5.07 -8.23 -5.74
CA PHE A 154 -6.34 -7.58 -6.07
C PHE A 154 -6.20 -6.07 -5.95
N GLY A 155 -6.77 -5.35 -6.92
CA GLY A 155 -6.62 -3.90 -7.05
C GLY A 155 -5.29 -3.49 -7.70
N GLU A 156 -5.15 -2.21 -7.99
CA GLU A 156 -3.96 -1.60 -8.60
C GLU A 156 -3.45 -0.43 -7.74
N GLY A 157 -2.35 0.19 -8.16
CA GLY A 157 -1.84 1.44 -7.56
C GLY A 157 -0.60 1.30 -6.67
N PHE A 158 0.08 0.15 -6.71
CA PHE A 158 1.38 -0.04 -6.06
C PHE A 158 2.53 -0.29 -7.05
N GLN A 159 2.25 -0.57 -8.31
CA GLN A 159 3.25 -0.67 -9.37
C GLN A 159 2.72 0.05 -10.61
N VAL A 160 3.63 0.51 -11.46
CA VAL A 160 3.25 0.99 -12.79
C VAL A 160 2.96 -0.24 -13.67
N PRO A 161 1.78 -0.35 -14.29
CA PRO A 161 1.45 -1.49 -15.13
C PRO A 161 2.41 -1.66 -16.32
N ASN A 162 2.68 -2.92 -16.72
CA ASN A 162 3.51 -3.26 -17.89
C ASN A 162 4.88 -2.55 -17.90
N SER A 163 5.49 -2.45 -16.72
CA SER A 163 6.82 -1.84 -16.52
C SER A 163 7.97 -2.81 -16.81
N ASP A 164 7.64 -4.09 -17.02
CA ASP A 164 8.47 -5.13 -17.62
C ASP A 164 8.49 -5.06 -19.16
N PHE A 165 7.60 -4.26 -19.77
CA PHE A 165 7.50 -4.07 -21.21
C PHE A 165 7.34 -5.38 -22.01
N GLU A 166 6.46 -6.26 -21.54
CA GLU A 166 6.16 -7.55 -22.19
C GLU A 166 4.92 -7.49 -23.10
N VAL A 167 4.11 -6.43 -22.98
CA VAL A 167 2.84 -6.32 -23.70
C VAL A 167 2.79 -5.04 -24.52
N PHE A 168 2.69 -5.19 -25.84
CA PHE A 168 2.57 -4.07 -26.79
C PHE A 168 1.18 -4.09 -27.44
N GLY A 169 0.64 -2.90 -27.71
CA GLY A 169 -0.62 -2.71 -28.43
C GLY A 169 -0.43 -2.72 -29.94
N ASP A 170 -1.54 -2.63 -30.68
CA ASP A 170 -1.52 -2.51 -32.15
C ASP A 170 -0.82 -1.23 -32.61
N SER A 171 -0.84 -0.19 -31.77
CA SER A 171 -0.09 1.05 -31.97
C SER A 171 1.42 0.84 -31.90
N LYS A 172 1.94 -0.33 -31.50
CA LYS A 172 3.35 -0.61 -31.17
C LYS A 172 3.87 0.06 -29.89
N GLU A 173 3.07 0.90 -29.23
CA GLU A 173 3.36 1.38 -27.88
C GLU A 173 3.20 0.22 -26.88
N PRO A 174 4.00 0.19 -25.80
CA PRO A 174 3.72 -0.72 -24.69
C PRO A 174 2.36 -0.33 -24.09
N LYS A 175 1.50 -1.31 -23.81
CA LYS A 175 0.22 -1.02 -23.14
C LYS A 175 0.45 -0.25 -21.84
N ARG A 176 -0.41 0.72 -21.54
CA ARG A 176 -0.30 1.65 -20.39
C ARG A 176 0.85 2.67 -20.44
N TRP A 177 1.59 2.71 -21.54
CA TRP A 177 2.62 3.70 -21.82
C TRP A 177 2.38 4.36 -23.18
N HIS A 178 2.82 5.60 -23.30
CA HIS A 178 2.51 6.45 -24.45
C HIS A 178 3.76 7.22 -24.90
N SER A 179 3.85 7.44 -26.20
CA SER A 179 4.97 8.07 -26.88
C SER A 179 4.44 9.02 -27.96
N PHE A 180 5.24 9.32 -28.98
CA PHE A 180 4.80 10.19 -30.07
C PHE A 180 3.71 9.59 -30.96
N GLN A 181 3.34 8.31 -30.84
CA GLN A 181 2.28 7.73 -31.67
C GLN A 181 0.89 8.24 -31.27
N THR A 182 0.70 8.53 -29.99
CA THR A 182 -0.55 9.04 -29.39
C THR A 182 -0.45 10.49 -28.91
N VAL A 183 0.52 11.24 -29.46
CA VAL A 183 0.78 12.66 -29.17
C VAL A 183 -0.42 13.55 -29.50
N THR A 184 -0.61 14.61 -28.71
CA THR A 184 -1.62 15.66 -28.95
C THR A 184 -0.96 17.02 -29.17
N GLY A 185 -1.75 18.07 -29.37
CA GLY A 185 -1.28 19.45 -29.56
C GLY A 185 -1.22 19.91 -31.02
N SER A 186 -0.99 21.20 -31.22
CA SER A 186 -1.07 21.84 -32.55
C SER A 186 -0.05 21.34 -33.57
N PHE A 187 1.03 20.70 -33.13
CA PHE A 187 2.06 20.10 -33.98
C PHE A 187 2.04 18.57 -33.94
N ALA A 188 0.98 17.95 -33.41
CA ALA A 188 0.86 16.48 -33.30
C ALA A 188 1.12 15.77 -34.63
N ASN A 189 0.50 16.22 -35.73
CA ASN A 189 0.66 15.59 -37.05
C ASN A 189 2.12 15.58 -37.54
N SER A 190 2.90 16.61 -37.21
CA SER A 190 4.33 16.66 -37.55
C SER A 190 5.16 15.83 -36.58
N ALA A 191 4.76 15.78 -35.31
CA ALA A 191 5.48 15.08 -34.25
C ALA A 191 5.24 13.58 -34.25
N GLN A 192 4.11 13.11 -34.79
CA GLN A 192 3.68 11.71 -34.75
C GLN A 192 4.73 10.77 -35.36
N ASP A 193 5.08 9.73 -34.62
CA ASP A 193 6.12 8.76 -34.99
C ASP A 193 6.09 7.50 -34.13
N GLU A 194 6.58 6.39 -34.67
CA GLU A 194 6.84 5.14 -33.93
C GLU A 194 8.13 5.22 -33.07
N SER A 195 8.13 6.20 -32.16
CA SER A 195 9.29 6.56 -31.34
C SER A 195 9.56 5.60 -30.19
N ALA A 196 8.60 4.77 -29.80
CA ALA A 196 8.78 3.72 -28.80
C ALA A 196 8.18 2.41 -29.32
N VAL A 197 9.00 1.36 -29.39
CA VAL A 197 8.62 0.07 -29.98
C VAL A 197 9.20 -1.08 -29.17
N SER A 198 8.65 -2.28 -29.36
CA SER A 198 9.19 -3.50 -28.78
C SER A 198 10.60 -3.82 -29.33
N SER A 199 11.47 -4.31 -28.46
CA SER A 199 12.78 -4.88 -28.78
C SER A 199 12.89 -6.27 -28.15
N THR A 200 13.54 -7.21 -28.84
CA THR A 200 13.86 -8.54 -28.28
C THR A 200 15.14 -8.54 -27.43
N GLU A 201 15.82 -7.40 -27.30
CA GLU A 201 16.97 -7.27 -26.43
C GLU A 201 16.51 -7.09 -24.99
N THR A 202 16.91 -7.98 -24.10
CA THR A 202 16.54 -7.93 -22.68
C THR A 202 17.77 -7.74 -21.80
N ARG A 203 17.56 -7.25 -20.58
CA ARG A 203 18.65 -7.11 -19.61
C ARG A 203 19.16 -8.49 -19.12
N PRO A 204 20.41 -8.58 -18.62
CA PRO A 204 20.95 -9.84 -18.09
C PRO A 204 20.06 -10.47 -17.00
N GLY A 205 19.68 -11.73 -17.20
CA GLY A 205 18.83 -12.49 -16.28
C GLY A 205 17.35 -12.08 -16.30
N SER A 206 16.89 -11.36 -17.33
CA SER A 206 15.46 -11.10 -17.52
C SER A 206 14.72 -12.42 -17.72
N LYS A 207 13.52 -12.52 -17.14
CA LYS A 207 12.55 -13.58 -17.43
C LYS A 207 11.65 -13.21 -18.60
N GLY A 208 11.55 -11.91 -18.89
CA GLY A 208 10.84 -11.35 -20.02
C GLY A 208 11.52 -11.65 -21.35
N LYS A 209 10.78 -11.44 -22.43
CA LYS A 209 11.24 -11.66 -23.81
C LYS A 209 11.42 -10.36 -24.58
N SER A 210 10.97 -9.24 -24.01
CA SER A 210 11.09 -7.94 -24.66
C SER A 210 11.51 -6.84 -23.70
N SER A 211 11.95 -5.75 -24.30
CA SER A 211 12.10 -4.45 -23.65
C SER A 211 11.47 -3.38 -24.55
N VAL A 212 11.43 -2.14 -24.09
CA VAL A 212 11.05 -1.01 -24.96
C VAL A 212 12.30 -0.31 -25.50
N LEU A 213 12.33 -0.08 -26.82
CA LEU A 213 13.31 0.76 -27.51
C LEU A 213 12.68 2.11 -27.84
N ILE A 214 13.23 3.17 -27.27
CA ILE A 214 12.87 4.56 -27.47
C ILE A 214 13.89 5.21 -28.41
N LYS A 215 13.44 5.88 -29.48
CA LYS A 215 14.29 6.47 -30.52
C LYS A 215 14.04 7.95 -30.68
N SER A 216 15.11 8.72 -30.79
CA SER A 216 15.03 10.10 -31.28
C SER A 216 15.08 10.15 -32.81
N ARG A 217 14.62 11.27 -33.37
CA ARG A 217 14.70 11.54 -34.81
C ARG A 217 14.97 13.01 -35.09
N LYS A 218 15.34 13.31 -36.33
CA LYS A 218 15.28 14.68 -36.88
C LYS A 218 13.93 14.88 -37.58
N ILE A 219 13.33 16.04 -37.36
CA ILE A 219 12.15 16.49 -38.10
C ILE A 219 12.57 17.70 -38.93
N ASP A 220 12.38 17.59 -40.24
CA ASP A 220 12.72 18.64 -41.19
C ASP A 220 11.53 19.59 -41.38
N PHE A 221 11.75 20.88 -41.12
CA PHE A 221 10.85 21.96 -41.51
C PHE A 221 11.46 22.70 -42.72
N PHE A 222 10.63 23.46 -43.45
CA PHE A 222 11.04 24.11 -44.70
C PHE A 222 12.31 25.00 -44.58
N PHE A 223 12.59 25.58 -43.40
CA PHE A 223 13.72 26.48 -43.18
C PHE A 223 14.70 26.05 -42.07
N PHE A 224 14.42 24.96 -41.34
CA PHE A 224 15.26 24.50 -40.22
C PHE A 224 14.90 23.06 -39.84
N ASN A 225 15.79 22.40 -39.10
CA ASN A 225 15.54 21.06 -38.56
C ASN A 225 15.48 21.10 -37.05
N ILE A 226 14.66 20.25 -36.45
CA ILE A 226 14.64 20.04 -35.00
C ILE A 226 15.02 18.60 -34.68
N ILE A 227 15.67 18.41 -33.54
CA ILE A 227 15.84 17.08 -32.96
C ILE A 227 14.62 16.84 -32.07
N ALA A 228 13.84 15.81 -32.40
CA ALA A 228 12.79 15.32 -31.54
C ALA A 228 13.35 14.21 -30.66
N ASN A 229 13.44 14.45 -29.35
CA ASN A 229 13.87 13.42 -28.42
C ASN A 229 12.82 12.31 -28.36
N GLY A 230 13.25 11.06 -28.43
CA GLY A 230 12.35 9.95 -28.17
C GLY A 230 11.90 10.04 -26.71
N THR A 231 10.59 9.96 -26.46
CA THR A 231 10.04 10.08 -25.12
C THR A 231 8.93 9.05 -24.93
N LEU A 232 9.00 8.32 -23.82
CA LEU A 232 7.98 7.37 -23.37
C LEU A 232 7.46 7.83 -22.01
N THR A 233 6.14 7.76 -21.79
CA THR A 233 5.53 8.23 -20.55
C THR A 233 4.28 7.45 -20.14
N THR A 234 3.98 7.40 -18.85
CA THR A 234 2.68 6.92 -18.34
C THR A 234 1.55 7.95 -18.51
N GLY A 235 1.89 9.19 -18.88
CA GLY A 235 0.96 10.27 -19.18
C GLY A 235 0.64 10.38 -20.67
N ARG A 236 0.41 11.59 -21.17
CA ARG A 236 0.32 11.90 -22.62
C ARG A 236 1.38 12.91 -23.02
N LEU A 237 1.91 12.78 -24.24
CA LEU A 237 2.75 13.82 -24.85
C LEU A 237 1.89 14.89 -25.54
N ASN A 238 2.27 16.15 -25.39
CA ASN A 238 1.72 17.29 -26.12
C ASN A 238 2.83 17.97 -26.93
N ALA A 239 2.71 17.99 -28.26
CA ALA A 239 3.54 18.75 -29.18
C ALA A 239 2.84 20.07 -29.54
N GLY A 240 3.06 21.10 -28.73
CA GLY A 240 2.41 22.41 -28.87
C GLY A 240 3.25 23.49 -29.54
N SER A 241 4.51 23.23 -29.89
CA SER A 241 5.40 24.20 -30.53
C SER A 241 6.45 23.53 -31.42
N SER A 242 6.85 24.18 -32.52
CA SER A 242 8.03 23.82 -33.31
C SER A 242 9.36 24.21 -32.65
N ASN A 243 9.35 24.97 -31.55
CA ASN A 243 10.54 25.19 -30.73
C ASN A 243 10.64 24.11 -29.65
N ALA A 244 11.66 23.25 -29.76
CA ALA A 244 11.80 22.07 -28.91
C ALA A 244 11.81 22.37 -27.40
N SER A 245 12.43 23.47 -26.96
CA SER A 245 12.52 23.84 -25.54
C SER A 245 11.31 24.62 -25.01
N ASN A 246 10.28 24.83 -25.84
CA ASN A 246 9.07 25.53 -25.41
C ASN A 246 8.26 24.65 -24.45
N ALA A 247 7.80 25.20 -23.33
CA ALA A 247 7.01 24.46 -22.33
C ALA A 247 5.66 23.93 -22.85
N LYS A 248 5.18 24.39 -24.02
CA LYS A 248 4.06 23.76 -24.73
C LYS A 248 4.39 22.36 -25.23
N ASN A 249 5.67 21.98 -25.31
CA ASN A 249 6.11 20.62 -25.56
C ASN A 249 6.37 19.93 -24.22
N HIS A 250 5.50 19.02 -23.82
CA HIS A 250 5.57 18.38 -22.50
C HIS A 250 4.91 17.00 -22.50
N SER A 251 5.28 16.16 -21.54
CA SER A 251 4.44 15.07 -21.06
C SER A 251 3.55 15.58 -19.93
N PHE A 252 2.32 15.12 -19.83
CA PHE A 252 1.42 15.51 -18.75
C PHE A 252 0.58 14.35 -18.24
N LEU A 253 0.14 14.47 -16.99
CA LEU A 253 -0.80 13.59 -16.34
C LEU A 253 -1.92 14.43 -15.72
N ASP A 254 -3.16 13.96 -15.85
CA ASP A 254 -4.34 14.56 -15.24
C ASP A 254 -5.43 13.50 -15.09
N LEU A 255 -5.84 13.17 -13.86
CA LEU A 255 -6.89 12.16 -13.62
C LEU A 255 -8.27 12.62 -14.09
N ALA A 256 -8.48 13.92 -14.33
CA ALA A 256 -9.72 14.43 -14.91
C ALA A 256 -9.79 14.16 -16.43
N ASN A 257 -8.69 13.76 -17.06
CA ASN A 257 -8.66 13.42 -18.48
C ASN A 257 -9.31 12.05 -18.71
N ASN A 258 -10.40 12.03 -19.49
CA ASN A 258 -11.13 10.80 -19.82
C ASN A 258 -10.72 10.21 -21.17
N ASP A 259 -9.77 10.82 -21.88
CA ASP A 259 -9.24 10.31 -23.13
C ASP A 259 -8.54 8.96 -22.91
N LYS A 260 -8.65 8.11 -23.93
CA LYS A 260 -8.02 6.79 -23.97
C LYS A 260 -7.29 6.61 -25.30
N ASP A 261 -6.26 5.78 -25.29
CA ASP A 261 -5.62 5.31 -26.51
C ASP A 261 -6.50 4.27 -27.24
N THR A 262 -5.99 3.72 -28.34
CA THR A 262 -6.68 2.68 -29.11
C THR A 262 -6.81 1.35 -28.36
N ASN A 263 -6.00 1.09 -27.34
CA ASN A 263 -6.09 -0.08 -26.46
C ASN A 263 -7.11 0.11 -25.33
N GLY A 264 -7.69 1.30 -25.20
CA GLY A 264 -8.57 1.67 -24.09
C GLY A 264 -7.82 2.06 -22.81
N ASP A 265 -6.51 2.24 -22.89
CA ASP A 265 -5.66 2.66 -21.80
C ASP A 265 -5.81 4.18 -21.56
N PRO A 266 -6.00 4.62 -20.31
CA PRO A 266 -6.02 6.04 -19.99
C PRO A 266 -4.61 6.62 -20.05
N PHE A 267 -4.51 7.92 -20.37
CA PHE A 267 -3.26 8.67 -20.36
C PHE A 267 -2.78 9.09 -18.95
N TYR A 268 -2.92 8.18 -17.99
CA TYR A 268 -2.42 8.34 -16.64
C TYR A 268 -2.22 6.97 -15.98
N THR A 269 -1.39 6.95 -14.92
CA THR A 269 -1.28 5.80 -14.03
C THR A 269 -1.68 6.19 -12.62
N GLU A 270 -2.69 5.51 -12.08
CA GLU A 270 -3.06 5.65 -10.67
C GLU A 270 -1.97 5.04 -9.78
N LEU A 271 -1.64 5.73 -8.69
CA LEU A 271 -0.71 5.24 -7.68
C LEU A 271 -1.21 5.72 -6.31
N ILE A 272 -1.41 4.78 -5.40
CA ILE A 272 -1.81 5.03 -4.00
C ILE A 272 -0.67 4.72 -3.01
N GLY A 273 0.40 4.10 -3.50
CA GLY A 273 1.57 3.77 -2.71
C GLY A 273 2.53 4.95 -2.53
N ARG A 274 3.39 4.84 -1.51
CA ARG A 274 4.56 5.71 -1.29
C ARG A 274 5.84 4.88 -1.41
N PRO A 275 6.34 4.62 -2.64
CA PRO A 275 7.57 3.86 -2.83
C PRO A 275 8.79 4.61 -2.31
N ASP A 276 9.76 3.88 -1.81
CA ASP A 276 11.02 4.43 -1.33
C ASP A 276 12.00 4.67 -2.47
N THR A 277 11.98 3.82 -3.50
CA THR A 277 12.98 3.86 -4.58
C THR A 277 12.35 3.49 -5.93
N LEU A 278 12.74 4.21 -6.98
CA LEU A 278 12.51 3.83 -8.38
C LEU A 278 13.72 3.00 -8.86
N THR A 279 13.49 1.80 -9.39
CA THR A 279 14.53 1.03 -10.08
C THR A 279 14.11 0.70 -11.51
N PHE A 280 15.09 0.58 -12.41
CA PHE A 280 14.87 0.21 -13.81
C PHE A 280 16.20 -0.17 -14.45
N TRP A 281 16.15 -0.96 -15.52
CA TRP A 281 17.33 -1.26 -16.35
C TRP A 281 17.33 -0.39 -17.60
N VAL A 282 18.51 0.10 -17.98
CA VAL A 282 18.70 0.84 -19.23
C VAL A 282 19.93 0.43 -20.01
N LYS A 283 19.83 0.56 -21.33
CA LYS A 283 20.97 0.61 -22.24
C LYS A 283 20.77 1.83 -23.13
N PHE A 284 21.68 2.79 -23.06
CA PHE A 284 21.58 4.05 -23.81
C PHE A 284 22.73 4.15 -24.80
N LYS A 285 22.42 4.59 -26.03
CA LYS A 285 23.39 4.77 -27.11
C LYS A 285 23.11 6.07 -27.82
N GLN A 286 24.13 6.93 -27.89
CA GLN A 286 24.04 8.10 -28.75
C GLN A 286 24.27 7.68 -30.20
N GLY A 287 23.42 8.16 -31.12
CA GLY A 287 23.63 7.88 -32.54
C GLY A 287 24.90 8.57 -33.06
N VAL A 288 25.12 9.80 -32.59
CA VAL A 288 26.38 10.55 -32.74
C VAL A 288 26.72 11.18 -31.40
N ALA A 289 27.95 10.95 -30.92
CA ALA A 289 28.41 11.49 -29.64
C ALA A 289 28.22 13.01 -29.59
N THR A 290 27.49 13.48 -28.57
CA THR A 290 27.14 14.90 -28.41
C THR A 290 27.59 15.41 -27.03
N PRO A 291 28.85 15.88 -26.88
CA PRO A 291 29.42 16.19 -25.57
C PRO A 291 28.67 17.24 -24.74
N LYS A 292 27.92 18.15 -25.39
CA LYS A 292 27.14 19.21 -24.72
C LYS A 292 25.77 18.73 -24.21
N ALA A 293 25.33 17.55 -24.66
CA ALA A 293 24.08 16.91 -24.29
C ALA A 293 24.22 15.37 -24.29
N PRO A 294 25.11 14.81 -23.44
CA PRO A 294 25.52 13.40 -23.53
C PRO A 294 24.58 12.43 -22.80
N TYR A 295 23.55 12.94 -22.14
CA TYR A 295 22.76 12.15 -21.18
C TYR A 295 21.31 12.00 -21.62
N ALA A 296 20.80 10.78 -21.52
CA ALA A 296 19.37 10.49 -21.43
C ALA A 296 18.83 10.81 -20.02
N SER A 297 17.51 10.73 -19.86
CA SER A 297 16.86 11.02 -18.57
C SER A 297 15.75 10.03 -18.23
N ALA A 298 15.49 9.91 -16.93
CA ALA A 298 14.35 9.21 -16.35
C ALA A 298 13.78 10.08 -15.22
N ASN A 299 12.47 10.28 -15.21
CA ASN A 299 11.78 11.00 -14.14
C ASN A 299 10.54 10.22 -13.73
N ALA A 300 10.25 10.19 -12.43
CA ALA A 300 9.02 9.69 -11.86
C ALA A 300 8.53 10.68 -10.82
N VAL A 301 7.35 11.27 -11.05
CA VAL A 301 6.74 12.25 -10.15
C VAL A 301 5.39 11.74 -9.69
N ILE A 302 5.26 11.57 -8.39
CA ILE A 302 4.02 11.19 -7.72
C ILE A 302 3.24 12.45 -7.40
N THR A 303 1.94 12.47 -7.67
CA THR A 303 1.07 13.64 -7.52
C THR A 303 -0.23 13.29 -6.82
N ASP A 304 -0.97 14.32 -6.40
CA ASP A 304 -2.34 14.18 -5.89
C ASP A 304 -3.40 13.88 -6.97
N GLY A 305 -2.96 13.68 -8.23
CA GLY A 305 -3.79 13.34 -9.38
C GLY A 305 -4.30 14.53 -10.18
N THR A 306 -4.17 15.76 -9.68
CA THR A 306 -4.46 16.96 -10.48
C THR A 306 -3.37 17.19 -11.52
N ARG A 307 -3.67 18.00 -12.55
CA ARG A 307 -2.77 18.21 -13.70
C ARG A 307 -1.33 18.52 -13.27
N TYR A 308 -0.39 17.74 -13.82
CA TYR A 308 1.06 17.92 -13.69
C TYR A 308 1.73 17.68 -15.04
N GLN A 309 2.87 18.33 -15.31
CA GLN A 309 3.59 18.14 -16.57
C GLN A 309 5.11 18.25 -16.44
N LEU A 310 5.83 17.62 -17.37
CA LEU A 310 7.29 17.70 -17.53
C LEU A 310 7.65 18.12 -18.97
N PRO A 311 8.56 19.09 -19.17
CA PRO A 311 9.16 19.94 -18.14
C PRO A 311 8.12 20.81 -17.43
N GLU A 312 8.37 21.14 -16.17
CA GLU A 312 7.49 22.01 -15.41
C GLU A 312 7.45 23.42 -16.04
N ASP A 313 6.26 23.97 -16.22
CA ASP A 313 6.06 25.34 -16.73
C ASP A 313 5.83 26.36 -15.62
N LYS A 314 5.67 25.89 -14.38
CA LYS A 314 5.44 26.65 -13.16
C LYS A 314 5.79 25.79 -11.95
N THR A 315 5.83 26.42 -10.78
CA THR A 315 5.92 25.68 -9.52
C THR A 315 4.62 24.90 -9.27
N TYR A 316 4.74 23.60 -9.10
CA TYR A 316 3.63 22.71 -8.78
C TYR A 316 3.55 22.43 -7.29
N THR A 317 2.38 22.68 -6.69
CA THR A 317 2.10 22.39 -5.27
C THR A 317 1.42 21.05 -5.06
N ASN A 318 1.17 20.29 -6.14
CA ASN A 318 0.48 18.99 -6.13
C ASN A 318 1.45 17.80 -6.19
N LYS A 319 2.76 18.03 -6.09
CA LYS A 319 3.78 16.96 -6.05
C LYS A 319 3.85 16.33 -4.68
N VAL A 320 3.76 15.00 -4.63
CA VAL A 320 3.93 14.19 -3.42
C VAL A 320 5.40 13.84 -3.22
N ALA A 321 6.04 13.31 -4.26
CA ALA A 321 7.45 12.91 -4.26
C ALA A 321 7.99 12.82 -5.69
N GLU A 322 9.32 12.84 -5.81
CA GLU A 322 10.01 12.75 -7.10
C GLU A 322 11.25 11.86 -6.99
N ALA A 323 11.49 11.05 -8.02
CA ALA A 323 12.74 10.35 -8.28
C ALA A 323 13.15 10.63 -9.73
N SER A 324 14.27 11.31 -9.93
CA SER A 324 14.73 11.71 -11.27
C SER A 324 16.25 11.57 -11.43
N THR A 325 16.67 11.31 -12.66
CA THR A 325 18.06 11.40 -13.09
C THR A 325 18.14 11.96 -14.51
N ASN A 326 19.09 12.86 -14.72
CA ASN A 326 19.45 13.43 -16.02
C ASN A 326 20.90 13.07 -16.41
N GLN A 327 21.42 11.97 -15.85
CA GLN A 327 22.82 11.55 -15.97
C GLN A 327 22.96 10.13 -16.54
N ILE A 328 22.01 9.68 -17.37
CA ILE A 328 22.11 8.39 -18.03
C ILE A 328 23.07 8.53 -19.22
N ALA A 329 24.34 8.19 -19.00
CA ALA A 329 25.38 8.23 -20.03
C ALA A 329 25.25 7.09 -21.04
N ASP A 330 25.85 7.27 -22.22
CA ASP A 330 26.01 6.19 -23.21
C ASP A 330 26.67 4.97 -22.54
N THR A 331 25.94 3.86 -22.54
CA THR A 331 26.28 2.65 -21.81
C THR A 331 27.17 1.70 -22.62
N LYS A 332 27.58 2.11 -23.83
CA LYS A 332 28.45 1.34 -24.73
C LYS A 332 27.91 -0.07 -24.99
N GLY A 333 26.59 -0.16 -25.17
CA GLY A 333 25.89 -1.42 -25.47
C GLY A 333 25.64 -2.32 -24.26
N THR A 334 25.97 -1.88 -23.04
CA THR A 334 25.76 -2.65 -21.81
C THR A 334 24.51 -2.19 -21.06
N TRP A 335 23.83 -3.11 -20.39
CA TRP A 335 22.70 -2.80 -19.51
C TRP A 335 23.18 -2.39 -18.12
N TYR A 336 22.61 -1.31 -17.58
CA TYR A 336 22.84 -0.84 -16.22
C TYR A 336 21.52 -0.74 -15.46
N ARG A 337 21.53 -1.16 -14.20
CA ARG A 337 20.41 -0.94 -13.28
C ARG A 337 20.58 0.39 -12.56
N TYR A 338 19.57 1.25 -12.64
CA TYR A 338 19.48 2.47 -11.85
C TYR A 338 18.60 2.22 -10.62
N SER A 339 18.91 2.94 -9.55
CA SER A 339 18.20 2.92 -8.27
C SER A 339 18.19 4.34 -7.72
N ILE A 340 17.02 4.98 -7.74
CA ILE A 340 16.87 6.40 -7.44
C ILE A 340 15.87 6.55 -6.30
N PRO A 341 16.28 7.05 -5.12
CA PRO A 341 15.36 7.23 -4.00
C PRO A 341 14.32 8.31 -4.33
N PHE A 342 13.07 8.10 -3.89
CA PHE A 342 12.05 9.14 -3.94
C PHE A 342 12.30 10.17 -2.83
N GLY A 343 12.38 11.45 -3.22
CA GLY A 343 12.40 12.57 -2.30
C GLY A 343 10.98 12.96 -1.88
N TYR A 344 10.60 12.63 -0.64
CA TYR A 344 9.37 13.13 -0.02
C TYR A 344 9.66 14.45 0.72
N GLY A 345 8.79 15.45 0.57
CA GLY A 345 8.84 16.64 1.42
C GLY A 345 8.54 16.27 2.87
N ALA A 346 9.34 16.79 3.83
CA ALA A 346 9.27 16.41 5.24
C ALA A 346 7.86 16.55 5.87
N ASP A 347 7.07 17.52 5.40
CA ASP A 347 5.71 17.83 5.89
C ASP A 347 4.64 17.66 4.80
N ASN A 348 4.88 16.79 3.80
CA ASN A 348 3.97 16.66 2.68
C ASN A 348 2.68 15.90 3.07
N ALA A 349 1.62 16.66 3.36
CA ALA A 349 0.29 16.14 3.70
C ALA A 349 -0.53 15.67 2.47
N LEU A 350 0.00 15.79 1.25
CA LEU A 350 -0.69 15.32 0.05
C LEU A 350 -0.70 13.80 0.00
N GLU A 351 -1.83 13.25 -0.43
CA GLU A 351 -1.97 11.81 -0.68
C GLU A 351 -1.65 11.46 -2.13
N PRO A 352 -0.86 10.41 -2.39
CA PRO A 352 -0.60 9.93 -3.74
C PRO A 352 -1.89 9.44 -4.38
N LYS A 353 -2.15 9.90 -5.61
CA LYS A 353 -3.22 9.36 -6.46
C LYS A 353 -2.73 8.96 -7.83
N ALA A 354 -1.62 9.51 -8.31
CA ALA A 354 -1.11 9.23 -9.65
C ALA A 354 0.41 9.40 -9.75
N ILE A 355 1.00 8.78 -10.77
CA ILE A 355 2.43 8.90 -11.08
C ILE A 355 2.67 9.17 -12.58
N LEU A 356 3.42 10.24 -12.87
CA LEU A 356 3.94 10.53 -14.20
C LEU A 356 5.38 10.04 -14.28
N VAL A 357 5.60 8.97 -15.04
CA VAL A 357 6.93 8.46 -15.36
C VAL A 357 7.27 8.89 -16.79
N THR A 358 8.52 9.29 -17.02
CA THR A 358 9.04 9.66 -18.34
C THR A 358 10.45 9.11 -18.53
N PHE A 359 10.71 8.48 -19.66
CA PHE A 359 12.04 8.18 -20.16
C PHE A 359 12.29 8.99 -21.43
N SER A 360 13.44 9.64 -21.55
CA SER A 360 13.78 10.42 -22.74
C SER A 360 15.20 10.17 -23.20
N THR A 361 15.41 10.09 -24.51
CA THR A 361 16.72 9.88 -25.13
C THR A 361 17.68 11.06 -24.93
N ASN A 362 17.20 12.21 -24.44
CA ASN A 362 18.06 13.29 -23.98
C ASN A 362 17.47 13.98 -22.75
N ALA A 363 18.34 14.48 -21.87
CA ALA A 363 17.96 15.27 -20.71
C ALA A 363 17.57 16.72 -21.05
N LYS A 364 17.93 17.21 -22.24
CA LYS A 364 17.64 18.56 -22.71
C LYS A 364 16.74 18.49 -23.95
N PRO A 365 15.57 19.18 -23.94
CA PRO A 365 14.68 19.20 -25.08
C PRO A 365 15.37 19.74 -26.34
N GLY A 366 15.29 19.01 -27.45
CA GLY A 366 15.84 19.45 -28.73
C GLY A 366 17.32 19.17 -28.94
N GLU A 367 17.98 18.50 -27.99
CA GLU A 367 19.41 18.19 -28.05
C GLU A 367 19.66 16.69 -28.31
N GLY A 368 20.91 16.29 -28.52
CA GLY A 368 21.31 14.91 -28.85
C GLY A 368 21.68 14.77 -30.32
N SER A 369 21.65 13.55 -30.86
CA SER A 369 22.03 13.32 -32.26
C SER A 369 20.85 13.34 -33.24
N GLY A 370 19.63 13.12 -32.73
CA GLY A 370 18.45 12.83 -33.55
C GLY A 370 18.48 11.43 -34.18
N SER A 371 19.27 10.53 -33.60
CA SER A 371 19.34 9.10 -33.91
C SER A 371 19.75 8.27 -32.69
N ASP A 372 19.57 8.83 -31.49
CA ASP A 372 19.83 8.20 -30.19
C ASP A 372 18.80 7.10 -29.89
N GLU A 373 19.26 6.04 -29.22
CA GLU A 373 18.50 4.84 -28.85
C GLU A 373 18.57 4.64 -27.32
N LEU A 374 17.42 4.54 -26.66
CA LEU A 374 17.30 4.24 -25.23
C LEU A 374 16.43 2.99 -25.06
N TYR A 375 17.04 1.92 -24.57
CA TYR A 375 16.34 0.72 -24.17
C TYR A 375 16.02 0.78 -22.68
N VAL A 376 14.81 0.40 -22.30
CA VAL A 376 14.36 0.34 -20.90
C VAL A 376 13.68 -1.00 -20.65
N ASP A 377 13.98 -1.61 -19.51
CA ASP A 377 13.46 -2.93 -19.13
C ASP A 377 13.26 -2.99 -17.60
N ASP A 378 12.36 -3.84 -17.13
CA ASP A 378 12.13 -4.19 -15.72
C ASP A 378 12.15 -2.98 -14.75
N MET A 379 11.24 -2.03 -14.94
CA MET A 379 11.02 -0.91 -14.01
C MET A 379 10.16 -1.35 -12.81
N GLU A 380 10.59 -0.98 -11.60
CA GLU A 380 9.96 -1.39 -10.35
C GLU A 380 9.96 -0.25 -9.33
N LEU A 381 8.84 -0.10 -8.62
CA LEU A 381 8.72 0.73 -7.44
C LEU A 381 9.01 -0.11 -6.19
N ILE A 382 10.06 0.24 -5.45
CA ILE A 382 10.49 -0.50 -4.26
C ILE A 382 9.82 0.06 -3.01
N TYR A 383 9.30 -0.83 -2.18
CA TYR A 383 8.69 -0.52 -0.88
C TYR A 383 9.50 -1.19 0.24
N ASN A 384 10.19 -0.40 1.03
CA ASN A 384 10.97 -0.90 2.14
C ASN A 384 10.04 -1.39 3.25
N PHE A 385 10.47 -2.45 3.94
CA PHE A 385 9.73 -3.04 5.04
C PHE A 385 10.63 -3.17 6.28
N GLY A 386 10.11 -2.75 7.42
CA GLY A 386 10.73 -2.90 8.72
C GLY A 386 10.48 -1.70 9.62
N ILE A 387 10.93 -1.80 10.87
CA ILE A 387 10.78 -0.75 11.88
C ILE A 387 12.11 -0.50 12.58
N GLN A 388 12.32 0.72 13.05
CA GLN A 388 13.53 1.10 13.79
C GLN A 388 13.45 0.71 15.27
N GLY A 389 12.23 0.59 15.80
CA GLY A 389 11.99 0.29 17.21
C GLY A 389 10.52 0.31 17.57
N ILE A 390 10.21 -0.17 18.77
CA ILE A 390 8.92 0.04 19.43
C ILE A 390 9.18 0.92 20.65
N LEU A 391 8.57 2.10 20.69
CA LEU A 391 8.65 2.99 21.84
C LEU A 391 7.34 2.92 22.62
N ILE A 392 7.43 2.74 23.94
CA ILE A 392 6.29 2.72 24.85
C ILE A 392 6.49 3.87 25.84
N LYS A 393 5.57 4.85 25.85
CA LYS A 393 5.71 6.12 26.58
C LYS A 393 7.08 6.78 26.33
N ASP A 394 7.42 6.89 25.04
CA ASP A 394 8.67 7.46 24.52
C ASP A 394 9.97 6.74 24.97
N LYS A 395 9.87 5.55 25.58
CA LYS A 395 11.02 4.71 25.90
C LYS A 395 11.12 3.56 24.94
N LEU A 396 12.30 3.36 24.35
CA LEU A 396 12.57 2.19 23.51
C LEU A 396 12.34 0.90 24.30
N LEU A 397 11.64 -0.04 23.69
CA LEU A 397 11.44 -1.39 24.22
C LEU A 397 12.81 -2.05 24.44
N PRO A 398 13.13 -2.50 25.66
CA PRO A 398 14.43 -3.08 25.96
C PRO A 398 14.75 -4.29 25.08
N ASN A 399 16.00 -4.39 24.63
CA ASN A 399 16.50 -5.47 23.78
C ASN A 399 15.67 -5.67 22.49
N PHE A 400 15.08 -4.59 21.97
CA PHE A 400 14.33 -4.66 20.72
C PHE A 400 15.19 -5.23 19.58
N ASN A 401 14.64 -6.26 18.93
CA ASN A 401 15.12 -6.82 17.68
C ASN A 401 13.91 -6.93 16.75
N GLN A 402 14.02 -6.40 15.54
CA GLN A 402 12.90 -6.42 14.60
C GLN A 402 12.36 -7.83 14.34
N ASP A 403 13.19 -8.87 14.31
CA ASP A 403 12.77 -10.22 13.96
C ASP A 403 12.19 -11.01 15.15
N VAL A 404 12.27 -10.46 16.37
CA VAL A 404 11.60 -11.00 17.54
C VAL A 404 10.20 -10.41 17.61
N THR A 405 9.18 -11.26 17.55
CA THR A 405 7.76 -10.87 17.51
C THR A 405 7.04 -10.96 18.85
N GLU A 406 7.68 -11.49 19.90
CA GLU A 406 7.10 -11.61 21.23
C GLU A 406 8.00 -11.00 22.30
N TYR A 407 7.39 -10.17 23.15
CA TYR A 407 8.07 -9.48 24.25
C TYR A 407 7.26 -9.57 25.53
N ASN A 408 7.96 -9.49 26.66
CA ASN A 408 7.36 -9.24 27.97
C ASN A 408 7.79 -7.86 28.44
N TYR A 409 6.83 -7.02 28.83
CA TYR A 409 7.12 -5.67 29.30
C TYR A 409 6.27 -5.33 30.51
N SER A 410 6.93 -5.11 31.65
CA SER A 410 6.24 -4.74 32.89
C SER A 410 6.05 -3.23 32.93
N LEU A 411 4.81 -2.80 32.68
CA LEU A 411 4.39 -1.41 32.80
C LEU A 411 2.87 -1.36 32.95
N ALA A 412 2.38 -0.61 33.94
CA ALA A 412 0.95 -0.44 34.16
C ALA A 412 0.36 0.64 33.23
N ASN A 413 -0.93 0.47 32.90
CA ASN A 413 -1.75 1.47 32.22
C ASN A 413 -1.14 1.95 30.89
N ILE A 414 -0.92 1.03 29.97
CA ILE A 414 -0.54 1.34 28.58
C ILE A 414 -1.81 1.38 27.73
N THR A 415 -1.93 2.37 26.85
CA THR A 415 -2.92 2.41 25.77
C THR A 415 -2.23 2.30 24.41
N ALA A 416 -3.01 2.17 23.33
CA ALA A 416 -2.45 2.17 21.98
C ALA A 416 -1.73 3.48 21.64
N ASP A 417 -2.14 4.62 22.22
CA ASP A 417 -1.54 5.94 21.96
C ASP A 417 -0.18 6.12 22.61
N ASP A 418 0.10 5.36 23.68
CA ASP A 418 1.42 5.32 24.32
C ASP A 418 2.49 4.64 23.45
N ILE A 419 2.10 3.96 22.37
CA ILE A 419 3.00 3.16 21.53
C ILE A 419 3.31 3.91 20.23
N LYS A 420 4.60 4.15 19.97
CA LYS A 420 5.12 4.72 18.72
C LYS A 420 6.02 3.69 18.03
N VAL A 421 5.92 3.62 16.71
CA VAL A 421 6.65 2.63 15.90
C VAL A 421 7.23 3.34 14.67
N PRO A 422 8.47 3.87 14.76
CA PRO A 422 9.12 4.48 13.61
C PRO A 422 9.41 3.43 12.54
N THR A 423 8.98 3.68 11.31
CA THR A 423 9.09 2.73 10.18
C THR A 423 10.33 3.01 9.34
N LEU A 424 10.82 1.98 8.64
CA LEU A 424 11.91 2.13 7.66
C LEU A 424 11.41 2.56 6.28
N GLY A 425 10.23 2.07 5.87
CA GLY A 425 9.62 2.40 4.59
C GLY A 425 8.62 3.53 4.65
N GLN A 426 8.50 4.24 3.54
CA GLN A 426 7.50 5.28 3.35
C GLN A 426 6.09 4.68 3.23
N GLY A 427 5.09 5.36 3.82
CA GLY A 427 3.68 4.94 3.74
C GLY A 427 3.36 3.56 4.34
N MET A 428 4.28 2.99 5.12
CA MET A 428 4.02 1.80 5.94
C MET A 428 2.87 2.06 6.91
N LYS A 429 2.07 1.03 7.18
CA LYS A 429 0.91 1.13 8.07
C LYS A 429 1.20 0.42 9.38
N VAL A 430 0.91 1.10 10.48
CA VAL A 430 1.05 0.55 11.83
C VAL A 430 -0.31 0.60 12.51
N ALA A 431 -0.88 -0.56 12.79
CA ALA A 431 -2.06 -0.69 13.62
C ALA A 431 -1.71 -1.22 15.00
N LYS A 432 -2.38 -0.70 16.02
CA LYS A 432 -2.09 -0.98 17.42
C LYS A 432 -3.37 -1.35 18.14
N LYS A 433 -3.34 -2.43 18.92
CA LYS A 433 -4.44 -2.85 19.78
C LYS A 433 -3.88 -3.16 21.16
N VAL A 434 -4.48 -2.62 22.22
CA VAL A 434 -4.12 -2.96 23.60
C VAL A 434 -5.36 -3.45 24.32
N GLU A 435 -5.37 -4.72 24.72
CA GLU A 435 -6.49 -5.36 25.38
C GLU A 435 -6.00 -6.52 26.25
N ASN A 436 -6.69 -6.79 27.37
CA ASN A 436 -6.43 -7.96 28.22
C ASN A 436 -4.96 -8.17 28.63
N GLY A 437 -4.22 -7.08 28.87
CA GLY A 437 -2.79 -7.15 29.23
C GLY A 437 -1.87 -7.52 28.06
N LYS A 438 -2.31 -7.33 26.82
CA LYS A 438 -1.51 -7.57 25.61
C LYS A 438 -1.59 -6.37 24.67
N ALA A 439 -0.44 -5.92 24.16
CA ALA A 439 -0.39 -5.02 23.03
C ALA A 439 -0.01 -5.80 21.76
N THR A 440 -0.85 -5.68 20.73
CA THR A 440 -0.62 -6.23 19.39
C THR A 440 -0.32 -5.09 18.44
N ILE A 441 0.79 -5.17 17.72
CA ILE A 441 1.23 -4.16 16.75
C ILE A 441 1.35 -4.86 15.39
N LEU A 442 0.44 -4.56 14.47
CA LEU A 442 0.52 -4.98 13.07
C LEU A 442 1.27 -3.91 12.28
N VAL A 443 2.37 -4.30 11.65
CA VAL A 443 3.15 -3.47 10.73
C VAL A 443 3.01 -4.03 9.33
N VAL A 444 2.68 -3.20 8.34
CA VAL A 444 2.44 -3.61 6.95
C VAL A 444 3.24 -2.71 6.00
N SER A 445 3.89 -3.29 5.00
CA SER A 445 4.52 -2.55 3.91
C SER A 445 3.47 -1.73 3.14
N CYS A 446 3.87 -0.63 2.50
CA CYS A 446 2.90 0.24 1.82
C CYS A 446 2.11 -0.50 0.74
N ASP A 447 2.79 -1.37 -0.01
CA ASP A 447 2.27 -2.21 -1.11
C ASP A 447 1.61 -3.52 -0.66
N LEU A 448 1.46 -3.72 0.65
CA LEU A 448 0.86 -4.93 1.23
C LEU A 448 1.62 -6.22 0.89
N SER A 449 2.86 -6.14 0.41
CA SER A 449 3.68 -7.32 0.11
C SER A 449 4.15 -8.05 1.36
N GLN A 450 4.33 -7.33 2.46
CA GLN A 450 4.90 -7.84 3.70
C GLN A 450 4.14 -7.30 4.92
N TYR A 451 4.08 -8.09 5.98
CA TYR A 451 3.65 -7.62 7.28
C TYR A 451 4.36 -8.38 8.42
N ARG A 452 4.28 -7.83 9.61
CA ARG A 452 4.78 -8.43 10.85
C ARG A 452 3.89 -8.03 12.01
N ILE A 453 3.61 -8.99 12.89
CA ILE A 453 2.83 -8.76 14.10
C ILE A 453 3.75 -8.89 15.30
N TYR A 454 3.84 -7.85 16.11
CA TYR A 454 4.49 -7.89 17.41
C TYR A 454 3.45 -8.04 18.51
N THR A 455 3.72 -8.92 19.46
CA THR A 455 2.95 -9.13 20.68
C THR A 455 3.81 -8.72 21.88
N ILE A 456 3.32 -7.78 22.68
CA ILE A 456 3.93 -7.40 23.95
C ILE A 456 2.97 -7.82 25.04
N ASN A 457 3.37 -8.82 25.83
CA ASN A 457 2.66 -9.24 27.02
C ASN A 457 2.96 -8.22 28.14
N ILE A 458 1.93 -7.47 28.51
CA ILE A 458 1.99 -6.42 29.51
C ILE A 458 1.61 -7.01 30.87
N THR A 459 2.60 -7.13 31.75
CA THR A 459 2.35 -7.58 33.12
C THR A 459 2.16 -6.36 34.03
N THR A 460 1.05 -6.35 34.78
CA THR A 460 0.85 -5.44 35.91
C THR A 460 1.54 -6.04 37.14
N GLY A 461 2.87 -6.01 37.17
CA GLY A 461 3.60 -6.63 38.28
C GLY A 461 5.10 -6.36 38.28
N ILE A 462 5.62 -6.07 39.47
CA ILE A 462 7.03 -5.87 39.77
C ILE A 462 7.77 -7.19 39.50
N ASN A 463 8.49 -7.28 38.38
CA ASN A 463 9.19 -8.53 38.00
C ASN A 463 10.54 -8.72 38.70
N ASN A 464 10.96 -7.83 39.59
CA ASN A 464 12.21 -7.95 40.36
C ASN A 464 12.09 -7.25 41.71
N LEU A 465 11.33 -7.84 42.64
CA LEU A 465 11.50 -7.48 44.05
C LEU A 465 12.81 -8.08 44.55
N PRO A 466 13.69 -7.32 45.23
CA PRO A 466 14.94 -7.83 45.80
C PRO A 466 14.72 -9.17 46.52
N SER A 467 15.69 -10.08 46.44
CA SER A 467 15.68 -11.30 47.26
C SER A 467 15.58 -10.88 48.72
N VAL A 468 14.56 -11.37 49.43
CA VAL A 468 14.46 -11.14 50.87
C VAL A 468 15.60 -11.94 51.49
N GLU A 469 16.53 -11.28 52.18
CA GLU A 469 17.53 -11.97 53.00
C GLU A 469 16.78 -12.88 53.98
N ASN A 470 17.20 -14.14 54.10
CA ASN A 470 16.61 -15.09 55.03
C ASN A 470 16.53 -14.43 56.43
N ASN A 471 15.31 -14.37 57.01
CA ASN A 471 14.96 -13.81 58.33
C ASN A 471 14.54 -12.32 58.44
N LYS A 472 13.97 -11.69 57.40
CA LYS A 472 13.23 -10.40 57.57
C LYS A 472 11.71 -10.56 57.47
N GLU A 473 10.99 -9.69 58.19
CA GLU A 473 9.52 -9.55 58.15
C GLU A 473 9.00 -9.34 56.72
N ALA A 474 7.73 -9.67 56.49
CA ALA A 474 7.10 -9.54 55.18
C ALA A 474 7.18 -8.09 54.66
N GLU A 475 7.63 -7.93 53.41
CA GLU A 475 7.74 -6.61 52.77
C GLU A 475 6.42 -6.24 52.08
N ILE A 476 5.99 -4.98 52.24
CA ILE A 476 4.72 -4.48 51.72
C ILE A 476 4.99 -3.43 50.65
N TYR A 477 4.33 -3.55 49.51
CA TYR A 477 4.43 -2.65 48.38
C TYR A 477 3.05 -2.14 47.98
N THR A 478 2.95 -0.89 47.55
CA THR A 478 1.76 -0.41 46.83
C THR A 478 1.69 -1.05 45.45
N LEU A 479 0.53 -0.95 44.76
CA LEU A 479 0.41 -1.38 43.36
C LEU A 479 1.40 -0.70 42.42
N ASP A 480 1.84 0.51 42.77
CA ASP A 480 2.80 1.30 41.99
C ASP A 480 4.26 0.95 42.34
N GLY A 481 4.50 -0.03 43.21
CA GLY A 481 5.84 -0.54 43.56
C GLY A 481 6.58 0.25 44.64
N VAL A 482 5.92 1.16 45.35
CA VAL A 482 6.51 1.88 46.48
C VAL A 482 6.48 0.99 47.72
N ARG A 483 7.64 0.75 48.35
CA ARG A 483 7.72 0.04 49.63
C ARG A 483 7.06 0.87 50.72
N VAL A 484 6.19 0.23 51.51
CA VAL A 484 5.48 0.84 52.64
C VAL A 484 5.64 -0.03 53.89
N ASN A 485 5.50 0.57 55.06
CA ASN A 485 5.72 -0.13 56.33
C ASN A 485 4.45 -0.81 56.88
N ASN A 486 3.26 -0.48 56.36
CA ASN A 486 1.99 -1.06 56.80
C ASN A 486 0.89 -0.92 55.73
N THR A 487 -0.28 -1.50 56.02
CA THR A 487 -1.49 -1.45 55.16
C THR A 487 -2.57 -0.54 55.74
N ASN A 488 -2.20 0.53 56.46
CA ASN A 488 -3.15 1.31 57.26
C ASN A 488 -4.03 2.26 56.44
N ARG A 489 -3.67 2.53 55.18
CA ARG A 489 -4.49 3.34 54.27
C ARG A 489 -5.35 2.43 53.39
N LYS A 490 -6.55 2.90 53.03
CA LYS A 490 -7.39 2.22 52.03
C LYS A 490 -6.61 2.07 50.73
N GLY A 491 -6.66 0.89 50.14
CA GLY A 491 -5.91 0.59 48.92
C GLY A 491 -5.54 -0.88 48.79
N VAL A 492 -4.80 -1.15 47.72
CA VAL A 492 -4.36 -2.49 47.36
C VAL A 492 -2.85 -2.57 47.55
N TYR A 493 -2.41 -3.62 48.23
CA TYR A 493 -1.01 -3.86 48.56
C TYR A 493 -0.56 -5.23 48.06
N ILE A 494 0.73 -5.36 47.74
CA ILE A 494 1.41 -6.63 47.50
C ILE A 494 2.29 -6.90 48.71
N ILE A 495 2.08 -8.04 49.36
CA ILE A 495 2.89 -8.51 50.48
C ILE A 495 3.77 -9.65 49.99
N LYS A 496 5.09 -9.53 50.13
CA LYS A 496 6.09 -10.58 49.87
C LYS A 496 6.52 -11.15 51.22
N ASP A 497 6.28 -12.43 51.45
CA ASP A 497 6.72 -13.10 52.68
C ASP A 497 8.23 -13.40 52.67
N ALA A 498 8.74 -13.86 53.82
CA ALA A 498 10.15 -14.19 54.02
C ALA A 498 10.63 -15.34 53.11
N GLN A 499 9.71 -16.14 52.58
CA GLN A 499 9.99 -17.21 51.62
C GLN A 499 9.91 -16.73 50.16
N GLY A 500 9.68 -15.42 49.94
CA GLY A 500 9.62 -14.80 48.62
C GLY A 500 8.27 -14.95 47.91
N LYS A 501 7.26 -15.56 48.54
CA LYS A 501 5.92 -15.73 47.98
C LYS A 501 5.12 -14.45 48.13
N THR A 502 4.44 -14.05 47.06
CA THR A 502 3.67 -12.81 47.00
C THR A 502 2.17 -13.06 47.13
N ARG A 503 1.46 -12.17 47.82
CA ARG A 503 0.00 -12.15 47.90
C ARG A 503 -0.55 -10.73 47.80
N LYS A 504 -1.72 -10.59 47.17
CA LYS A 504 -2.45 -9.33 47.06
C LYS A 504 -3.38 -9.17 48.27
N VAL A 505 -3.34 -8.01 48.92
CA VAL A 505 -4.21 -7.68 50.06
C VAL A 505 -4.95 -6.38 49.77
N VAL A 506 -6.26 -6.39 49.99
CA VAL A 506 -7.13 -5.21 49.83
C VAL A 506 -7.51 -4.72 51.22
N LYS A 507 -7.29 -3.42 51.48
CA LYS A 507 -7.73 -2.75 52.71
C LYS A 507 -8.88 -1.80 52.37
N ASN A 508 -10.06 -2.10 52.93
CA ASN A 508 -11.31 -1.39 52.67
C ASN A 508 -11.53 -0.19 53.60
#